data_AF-W8F003-F1
#
_entry.id   AF-W8F003-F1
#
_cell.length_a   1.000
_cell.length_b   1.000
_cell.length_c   1.000
_cell.angle_alpha   90.00
_cell.angle_beta   90.00
_cell.angle_gamma   90.00
#
_symmetry.space_group_name_H-M   'P 1'
#
loop_
_entity.id
_entity.type
_entity.pdbx_description
1 polymer ?
#
loop_
_entity_poly.entity_id
_entity_poly.type
_entity_poly.pdbx_seq_one_letter_code
_entity_poly.pdbx_strand_id
1 'polypeptide(L)'
;MFSYRLFRPGYSFIQLLSTIMAHHAPEHPAHTGEIAKPNTAWIWKTFWVITAITALEFVIAFVMPASTLRNSIFIILTICKAFFIVAEFMHLKHETKGLIWTILIPMSLLIWLLVALITEGNAIHNAIF
;
A
#
# COMPACT_ATOMS: atom_id res chain seq x y z
N MET A 1 51.95 -13.78 4.98
CA MET A 1 52.92 -14.37 5.91
C MET A 1 52.17 -14.61 7.22
N PHE A 2 51.67 -15.83 7.40
CA PHE A 2 50.63 -16.22 8.36
C PHE A 2 51.14 -16.16 9.82
N SER A 3 50.27 -15.70 10.71
CA SER A 3 50.57 -15.38 12.11
C SER A 3 50.66 -16.65 12.98
N TYR A 4 51.86 -17.19 13.18
CA TYR A 4 52.14 -18.36 14.02
C TYR A 4 52.38 -18.01 15.51
N ARG A 5 51.59 -17.09 16.10
CA ARG A 5 51.82 -16.60 17.48
C ARG A 5 50.77 -17.04 18.51
N LEU A 6 50.03 -18.13 18.25
CA LEU A 6 48.97 -18.61 19.15
C LEU A 6 49.39 -19.72 20.12
N PHE A 7 50.59 -20.27 20.05
CA PHE A 7 51.02 -21.30 21.00
C PHE A 7 51.79 -20.69 22.18
N ARG A 8 51.06 -20.10 23.14
CA ARG A 8 51.66 -19.77 24.45
C ARG A 8 51.72 -21.06 25.30
N PRO A 9 52.92 -21.50 25.75
CA PRO A 9 53.04 -22.67 26.61
C PRO A 9 52.44 -22.37 27.98
N GLY A 10 51.47 -23.17 28.42
CA GLY A 10 50.81 -23.05 29.73
C GLY A 10 49.28 -22.97 29.72
N TYR A 11 48.64 -22.83 28.55
CA TYR A 11 47.18 -22.84 28.42
C TYR A 11 46.70 -24.19 27.90
N SER A 12 45.79 -24.85 28.62
CA SER A 12 45.11 -26.08 28.16
C SER A 12 44.41 -25.83 26.81
N PHE A 13 44.33 -26.84 25.93
CA PHE A 13 43.69 -26.72 24.60
C PHE A 13 42.28 -26.10 24.67
N ILE A 14 41.54 -26.38 25.74
CA ILE A 14 40.21 -25.81 26.02
C ILE A 14 40.27 -24.28 26.22
N GLN A 15 41.32 -23.77 26.88
CA GLN A 15 41.53 -22.33 27.10
C GLN A 15 41.90 -21.62 25.79
N LEU A 16 42.72 -22.26 24.93
CA LEU A 16 43.03 -21.75 23.60
C LEU A 16 41.80 -21.71 22.69
N LEU A 17 40.97 -22.75 22.73
CA LEU A 17 39.69 -22.79 22.01
C LEU A 17 38.75 -21.70 22.48
N SER A 18 38.62 -21.49 23.80
CA SER A 18 37.78 -20.42 24.37
C SER A 18 38.22 -19.02 23.93
N THR A 19 39.54 -18.79 23.81
CA THR A 19 40.10 -17.50 23.38
C THR A 19 39.88 -17.26 21.89
N ILE A 20 39.99 -18.30 21.05
CA ILE A 20 39.70 -18.21 19.61
C ILE A 20 38.19 -17.98 19.39
N MET A 21 37.33 -18.66 20.16
CA MET A 21 35.87 -18.48 20.09
C MET A 21 35.43 -17.10 20.60
N ALA A 22 36.07 -16.56 21.64
CA ALA A 22 35.80 -15.20 22.13
C ALA A 22 36.19 -14.13 21.09
N HIS A 23 37.22 -14.38 20.28
CA HIS A 23 37.68 -13.46 19.25
C HIS A 23 36.86 -13.53 17.94
N HIS A 24 35.91 -14.48 17.86
CA HIS A 24 35.01 -14.72 16.72
C HIS A 24 33.53 -14.70 17.11
N ALA A 25 33.18 -14.21 18.30
CA ALA A 25 31.79 -13.85 18.55
C ALA A 25 31.50 -12.60 17.72
N PRO A 26 30.70 -12.67 16.64
CA PRO A 26 30.10 -11.46 16.13
C PRO A 26 29.27 -10.93 17.30
N GLU A 27 29.68 -9.82 17.89
CA GLU A 27 28.74 -8.94 18.55
C GLU A 27 27.79 -8.47 17.47
N HIS A 28 26.82 -9.32 17.16
CA HIS A 28 25.62 -8.91 16.50
C HIS A 28 24.89 -8.18 17.62
N PRO A 29 24.92 -6.83 17.68
CA PRO A 29 23.95 -6.16 18.51
C PRO A 29 22.63 -6.72 18.02
N ALA A 30 21.93 -7.42 18.92
CA ALA A 30 20.53 -7.66 18.75
C ALA A 30 19.95 -6.27 18.60
N HIS A 31 19.78 -5.84 17.36
CA HIS A 31 18.95 -4.70 17.02
C HIS A 31 17.54 -5.15 17.37
N THR A 32 17.23 -5.17 18.67
CA THR A 32 15.89 -5.01 19.22
C THR A 32 15.52 -3.56 18.95
N GLY A 33 15.57 -3.17 17.67
CA GLY A 33 15.03 -1.93 17.17
C GLY A 33 13.55 -2.00 17.48
N GLU A 34 13.17 -1.21 18.47
CA GLU A 34 11.81 -0.76 18.75
C GLU A 34 10.94 -0.92 17.49
N ILE A 35 10.00 -1.86 17.52
CA ILE A 35 9.01 -1.99 16.46
C ILE A 35 8.28 -0.65 16.43
N ALA A 36 8.58 0.18 15.43
CA ALA A 36 7.96 1.48 15.26
C ALA A 36 6.44 1.28 15.33
N LYS A 37 5.80 1.89 16.33
CA LYS A 37 4.35 1.75 16.53
C LYS A 37 3.66 2.15 15.22
N PRO A 38 2.85 1.27 14.61
CA PRO A 38 2.15 1.59 13.39
C PRO A 38 1.25 2.80 13.67
N ASN A 39 1.45 3.87 12.91
CA ASN A 39 0.68 5.09 13.05
C ASN A 39 -0.70 4.87 12.42
N THR A 40 -1.59 4.13 13.08
CA THR A 40 -2.93 3.77 12.56
C THR A 40 -3.94 4.90 12.74
N ALA A 41 -3.61 5.92 13.55
CA ALA A 41 -4.54 6.98 13.92
C ALA A 41 -5.01 7.83 12.73
N TRP A 42 -4.14 8.07 11.74
CA TRP A 42 -4.51 8.84 10.55
C TRP A 42 -5.41 8.04 9.61
N ILE A 43 -5.18 6.72 9.48
CA ILE A 43 -5.99 5.80 8.66
C ILE A 43 -7.44 5.80 9.16
N TRP A 44 -7.62 5.74 10.49
CA TRP A 44 -8.95 5.80 11.10
C TRP A 44 -9.68 7.11 10.82
N LYS A 45 -8.97 8.25 10.79
CA LYS A 45 -9.58 9.54 10.43
C LYS A 45 -10.06 9.55 8.98
N THR A 46 -9.20 9.11 8.06
CA THR A 46 -9.50 9.04 6.63
C THR A 46 -10.67 8.10 6.34
N PHE A 47 -10.69 6.93 6.99
CA PHE A 47 -11.77 5.96 6.89
C PHE A 47 -13.12 6.58 7.27
N TRP A 48 -13.18 7.31 8.39
CA TRP A 48 -14.42 7.95 8.83
C TRP A 48 -14.87 9.08 7.89
N VAL A 49 -13.94 9.88 7.34
CA VAL A 49 -14.27 10.95 6.39
C VAL A 49 -14.92 10.37 5.12
N ILE A 50 -14.31 9.34 4.54
CA ILE A 50 -14.80 8.75 3.29
C ILE A 50 -16.09 7.96 3.53
N THR A 51 -16.21 7.31 4.69
CA THR A 51 -17.45 6.67 5.13
C THR A 51 -18.58 7.68 5.28
N ALA A 52 -18.31 8.84 5.88
CA ALA A 52 -19.31 9.91 6.04
C ALA A 52 -19.77 10.47 4.68
N ILE A 53 -18.85 10.70 3.73
CA ILE A 53 -19.20 11.14 2.37
C ILE A 53 -20.09 10.08 1.68
N THR A 54 -19.76 8.81 1.83
CA THR A 54 -20.52 7.71 1.22
C THR A 54 -21.90 7.56 1.89
N ALA A 55 -21.98 7.70 3.20
CA ALA A 55 -23.26 7.69 3.93
C ALA A 55 -24.15 8.87 3.49
N LEU A 56 -23.56 10.06 3.28
CA LEU A 56 -24.28 11.21 2.75
C LEU A 56 -24.81 10.95 1.33
N GLU A 57 -24.00 10.33 0.46
CA GLU A 57 -24.44 9.85 -0.87
C GLU A 57 -25.69 8.96 -0.74
N PHE A 58 -25.65 7.94 0.14
CA PHE A 58 -26.81 7.06 0.34
C PHE A 58 -28.04 7.80 0.84
N VAL A 59 -27.89 8.76 1.77
CA VAL A 59 -29.01 9.57 2.25
C VAL A 59 -29.65 10.37 1.10
N ILE A 60 -28.84 10.99 0.24
CA ILE A 60 -29.34 11.72 -0.94
C ILE A 60 -30.08 10.77 -1.91
N ALA A 61 -29.60 9.53 -2.07
CA ALA A 61 -30.24 8.53 -2.94
C ALA A 61 -31.66 8.19 -2.45
N PHE A 62 -31.86 8.09 -1.14
CA PHE A 62 -33.16 7.73 -0.56
C PHE A 62 -34.13 8.91 -0.46
N VAL A 63 -33.64 10.15 -0.27
CA VAL A 63 -34.49 11.33 -0.09
C VAL A 63 -34.91 11.95 -1.43
N MET A 64 -34.03 11.95 -2.43
CA MET A 64 -34.30 12.62 -3.72
C MET A 64 -34.77 11.63 -4.80
N PRO A 65 -35.87 11.91 -5.53
CA PRO A 65 -36.34 11.06 -6.62
C PRO A 65 -35.38 11.04 -7.82
N ALA A 66 -35.56 10.04 -8.70
CA ALA A 66 -34.70 9.82 -9.85
C ALA A 66 -34.83 10.96 -10.85
N SER A 67 -33.83 11.85 -10.83
CA SER A 67 -33.74 13.01 -11.70
C SER A 67 -32.31 13.16 -12.22
N THR A 68 -32.15 13.80 -13.37
CA THR A 68 -30.84 14.09 -14.00
C THR A 68 -29.91 14.83 -13.05
N LEU A 69 -30.45 15.71 -12.19
CA LEU A 69 -29.70 16.43 -11.16
C LEU A 69 -29.13 15.51 -10.07
N ARG A 70 -29.90 14.50 -9.66
CA ARG A 70 -29.45 13.51 -8.68
C ARG A 70 -28.28 12.70 -9.26
N ASN A 71 -28.41 12.29 -10.52
CA ASN A 71 -27.40 11.47 -11.19
C ASN A 71 -26.08 12.23 -11.38
N SER A 72 -26.13 13.52 -11.74
CA SER A 72 -24.92 14.33 -11.87
C SER A 72 -24.22 14.55 -10.52
N ILE A 73 -24.97 14.78 -9.44
CA ILE A 73 -24.44 14.90 -8.08
C ILE A 73 -23.73 13.60 -7.65
N PHE A 74 -24.33 12.44 -7.91
CA PHE A 74 -23.70 11.14 -7.62
C PHE A 74 -22.38 10.95 -8.37
N ILE A 75 -22.37 11.25 -9.67
CA ILE A 75 -21.15 11.14 -10.48
C ILE A 75 -20.04 12.03 -9.90
N ILE A 76 -20.35 13.27 -9.55
CA ILE A 76 -19.36 14.22 -8.99
C ILE A 76 -18.87 13.73 -7.62
N LEU A 77 -19.77 13.36 -6.71
CA LEU A 77 -19.40 12.87 -5.37
C LEU A 77 -18.56 11.58 -5.44
N THR A 78 -18.90 10.67 -6.34
CA THR A 78 -18.14 9.44 -6.58
C THR A 78 -16.74 9.72 -7.12
N ILE A 79 -16.57 10.70 -8.03
CA ILE A 79 -15.24 11.12 -8.50
C ILE A 79 -14.44 11.77 -7.37
N CYS A 80 -15.05 12.69 -6.62
CA CYS A 80 -14.42 13.35 -5.48
C CYS A 80 -13.96 12.33 -4.42
N LYS A 81 -14.77 11.33 -4.10
CA LYS A 81 -14.36 10.28 -3.15
C LYS A 81 -13.23 9.43 -3.69
N ALA A 82 -13.23 9.09 -4.98
CA ALA A 82 -12.16 8.32 -5.60
C ALA A 82 -10.82 9.08 -5.51
N PHE A 83 -10.85 10.40 -5.74
CA PHE A 83 -9.66 11.24 -5.56
C PHE A 83 -9.20 11.27 -4.09
N PHE A 84 -10.12 11.42 -3.13
CA PHE A 84 -9.79 11.36 -1.70
C PHE A 84 -9.20 10.00 -1.27
N ILE A 85 -9.73 8.90 -1.80
CA ILE A 85 -9.18 7.56 -1.53
C ILE A 85 -7.74 7.47 -2.03
N VAL A 86 -7.47 7.91 -3.26
CA VAL A 86 -6.12 7.83 -3.86
C VAL A 86 -5.15 8.80 -3.19
N ALA A 87 -5.58 10.02 -2.88
CA ALA A 87 -4.73 11.02 -2.23
C ALA A 87 -4.36 10.65 -0.80
N GLU A 88 -5.30 10.06 -0.06
CA GLU A 88 -5.16 9.87 1.37
C GLU A 88 -4.71 8.44 1.72
N PHE A 89 -5.31 7.39 1.18
CA PHE A 89 -4.85 6.00 1.45
C PHE A 89 -3.51 5.69 0.80
N MET A 90 -3.10 6.48 -0.17
CA MET A 90 -1.77 6.40 -0.72
C MET A 90 -0.97 7.60 -0.22
N HIS A 91 -0.16 7.38 0.80
CA HIS A 91 0.81 8.32 1.36
C HIS A 91 1.91 8.67 0.33
N LEU A 92 1.55 9.29 -0.81
CA LEU A 92 2.42 9.43 -2.00
C LEU A 92 2.96 10.84 -2.22
N LYS A 93 2.60 11.78 -1.35
CA LYS A 93 2.98 13.17 -1.57
C LYS A 93 4.48 13.41 -1.43
N HIS A 94 5.24 12.53 -0.75
CA HIS A 94 6.67 12.77 -0.53
C HIS A 94 7.67 11.64 -0.89
N GLU A 95 7.29 10.37 -1.02
CA GLU A 95 8.27 9.29 -1.31
C GLU A 95 7.86 8.20 -2.32
N THR A 96 6.57 7.98 -2.60
CA THR A 96 6.10 6.68 -3.16
C THR A 96 5.46 6.79 -4.55
N LYS A 97 6.12 7.48 -5.49
CA LYS A 97 5.67 7.59 -6.89
C LYS A 97 5.42 6.22 -7.57
N GLY A 98 6.13 5.17 -7.15
CA GLY A 98 5.92 3.81 -7.64
C GLY A 98 4.55 3.21 -7.27
N LEU A 99 4.02 3.49 -6.08
CA LEU A 99 2.72 2.98 -5.65
C LEU A 99 1.56 3.62 -6.42
N ILE A 100 1.68 4.87 -6.86
CA ILE A 100 0.70 5.52 -7.74
C ILE A 100 0.51 4.69 -9.02
N TRP A 101 1.61 4.24 -9.63
CA TRP A 101 1.56 3.47 -10.87
C TRP A 101 0.87 2.12 -10.66
N THR A 102 1.03 1.50 -9.49
CA THR A 102 0.35 0.22 -9.19
C THR A 102 -1.16 0.33 -9.07
N ILE A 103 -1.70 1.49 -8.71
CA ILE A 103 -3.16 1.75 -8.67
C ILE A 103 -3.65 2.27 -10.02
N LEU A 104 -2.85 3.10 -10.69
CA LEU A 104 -3.26 3.73 -11.96
C LEU A 104 -3.34 2.73 -13.12
N ILE A 105 -2.43 1.73 -13.16
CA ILE A 105 -2.44 0.67 -14.19
C ILE A 105 -3.71 -0.20 -14.15
N PRO A 106 -4.15 -0.80 -13.02
CA PRO A 106 -5.38 -1.57 -13.00
C PRO A 106 -6.61 -0.70 -13.29
N MET A 107 -6.61 0.58 -12.86
CA MET A 107 -7.69 1.52 -13.18
C MET A 107 -7.78 1.83 -14.68
N SER A 108 -6.66 2.02 -15.37
CA SER A 108 -6.65 2.26 -16.82
C SER A 108 -7.09 1.03 -17.60
N LEU A 109 -6.74 -0.17 -17.12
CA LEU A 109 -7.18 -1.44 -17.69
C LEU A 109 -8.71 -1.61 -17.61
N LEU A 110 -9.34 -1.23 -16.51
CA LEU A 110 -10.80 -1.24 -16.37
C LEU A 110 -11.50 -0.27 -17.34
N ILE A 111 -10.95 0.93 -17.51
CA ILE A 111 -11.51 1.92 -18.46
C ILE A 111 -11.37 1.41 -19.90
N TRP A 112 -10.22 0.86 -20.26
CA TRP A 112 -10.00 0.26 -21.57
C TRP A 112 -10.96 -0.91 -21.84
N LEU A 113 -11.13 -1.79 -20.85
CA LEU A 113 -12.05 -2.92 -20.92
C LEU A 113 -13.50 -2.45 -21.12
N LEU A 114 -13.94 -1.40 -20.41
CA LEU A 114 -15.28 -0.85 -20.55
C LEU A 114 -15.54 -0.33 -21.98
N VAL A 115 -14.58 0.40 -22.54
CA VAL A 115 -14.66 0.89 -23.93
C VAL A 115 -14.70 -0.26 -24.93
N ALA A 116 -13.87 -1.29 -24.72
CA ALA A 116 -13.87 -2.48 -25.58
C ALA A 116 -15.22 -3.21 -25.55
N LEU A 117 -15.80 -3.44 -24.36
CA LEU A 117 -17.12 -4.07 -24.24
C LEU A 117 -18.23 -3.24 -24.90
N ILE A 118 -18.21 -1.92 -24.75
CA ILE A 118 -19.22 -1.05 -25.39
C ILE A 118 -19.08 -1.11 -26.91
N THR A 119 -17.84 -1.11 -27.43
CA THR A 119 -17.56 -1.15 -28.87
C THR A 119 -17.98 -2.49 -29.48
N GLU A 120 -17.55 -3.60 -28.89
CA GLU A 120 -17.93 -4.95 -29.33
C GLU A 120 -19.44 -5.20 -29.16
N GLY A 121 -20.02 -4.74 -28.05
CA GLY A 121 -21.46 -4.83 -27.81
C GLY A 121 -22.28 -4.08 -28.86
N ASN A 122 -21.85 -2.87 -29.25
CA ASN A 122 -22.49 -2.11 -30.31
C ASN A 122 -22.29 -2.75 -31.69
N ALA A 123 -21.11 -3.32 -31.96
CA ALA A 123 -20.84 -4.02 -33.22
C ALA A 123 -21.77 -5.24 -33.40
N ILE A 124 -21.96 -6.03 -32.34
CA ILE A 124 -22.89 -7.17 -32.33
C ILE A 124 -24.34 -6.70 -32.48
N HIS A 125 -24.73 -5.64 -31.78
CA HIS A 125 -26.08 -5.09 -31.88
C HIS A 125 -26.44 -4.69 -33.32
N ASN A 126 -25.55 -3.95 -33.99
CA ASN A 126 -25.73 -3.52 -35.38
C ASN A 126 -25.66 -4.67 -36.41
N ALA A 127 -25.08 -5.82 -36.03
CA ALA A 127 -24.98 -6.98 -36.91
C ALA A 127 -26.21 -7.90 -36.83
N ILE A 128 -26.93 -7.87 -35.71
CA ILE A 128 -28.07 -8.75 -35.43
C ILE A 128 -29.41 -8.02 -35.61
N PHE A 129 -29.45 -6.72 -35.31
CA PHE A 129 -30.64 -5.85 -35.39
C PHE A 129 -30.42 -4.73 -36.40
#